data_AF-A0A1T4WU30-F1
#
_entry.id   AF-A0A1T4WU30-F1
#
_cell.length_a   1.000
_cell.length_b   1.000
_cell.length_c   1.000
_cell.angle_alpha   90.00
_cell.angle_beta   90.00
_cell.angle_gamma   90.00
#
_symmetry.space_group_name_H-M   'P 1'
#
loop_
_entity.id
_entity.type
_entity.pdbx_description
1 polymer ?
#
loop_
_entity_poly.entity_id
_entity_poly.type
_entity_poly.pdbx_seq_one_letter_code
_entity_poly.pdbx_strand_id
1 'polypeptide(L)'
;MKDALKGAILQRDKTTYAIVPRTPAGIMTPDQLESIAHVARRYEVPVLKITSGQRMALVGLAEQDVSRAWDDLRMEVGEATGLCVHYVQACPGTAVCRLGLRDSLGLGLELEQLYVGRELPAKVKMGVSGCPMCCGESWVRDIGFLGKKNGWTMIVGGSSAGRPRIGDLLAEGLDREQAVELAGRFLDYYAEQAPKRHRTAKFLEKHGIEAVKEALL
;
A
#
# COMPACT_ATOMS: atom_id res chain seq x y z
N MET A 1 -25.21 8.97 10.90
CA MET A 1 -24.07 9.41 11.75
C MET A 1 -22.82 8.55 11.62
N LYS A 2 -22.87 7.21 11.53
CA LYS A 2 -21.65 6.37 11.38
C LYS A 2 -20.85 6.60 10.10
N ASP A 3 -21.45 7.17 9.05
CA ASP A 3 -20.79 7.41 7.76
C ASP A 3 -20.08 8.77 7.65
N ALA A 4 -20.36 9.71 8.57
CA ALA A 4 -19.86 11.10 8.48
C ALA A 4 -18.33 11.21 8.65
N LEU A 5 -17.71 10.21 9.26
CA LEU A 5 -16.26 10.14 9.53
C LEU A 5 -15.58 8.98 8.81
N LYS A 6 -16.16 8.52 7.69
CA LYS A 6 -15.60 7.42 6.90
C LYS A 6 -14.15 7.73 6.51
N GLY A 7 -13.24 6.83 6.84
CA GLY A 7 -11.81 6.96 6.53
C GLY A 7 -11.06 8.06 7.30
N ALA A 8 -11.72 8.74 8.24
CA ALA A 8 -11.12 9.83 9.00
C ALA A 8 -10.30 9.32 10.19
N ILE A 9 -9.17 9.99 10.44
CA ILE A 9 -8.20 9.61 11.46
C ILE A 9 -8.16 10.74 12.50
N LEU A 10 -8.59 10.47 13.72
CA LEU A 10 -8.53 11.43 14.82
C LEU A 10 -7.08 11.84 15.12
N GLN A 11 -6.82 13.15 15.19
CA GLN A 11 -5.49 13.71 15.42
C GLN A 11 -5.18 13.87 16.91
N ARG A 12 -3.94 14.26 17.21
CA ARG A 12 -3.41 14.37 18.58
C ARG A 12 -4.19 15.35 19.47
N ASP A 13 -4.75 16.40 18.87
CA ASP A 13 -5.58 17.40 19.57
C ASP A 13 -6.95 16.85 20.01
N LYS A 14 -7.33 15.66 19.52
CA LYS A 14 -8.60 14.97 19.76
C LYS A 14 -9.83 15.74 19.25
N THR A 15 -9.64 16.72 18.39
CA THR A 15 -10.72 17.56 17.84
C THR A 15 -10.66 17.67 16.32
N THR A 16 -9.49 17.45 15.72
CA THR A 16 -9.33 17.47 14.27
C THR A 16 -9.06 16.08 13.70
N TYR A 17 -9.26 15.97 12.39
CA TYR A 17 -9.18 14.74 11.64
C TYR A 17 -8.21 14.87 10.46
N ALA A 18 -7.65 13.73 10.06
CA ALA A 18 -6.98 13.57 8.79
C ALA A 18 -7.77 12.64 7.87
N ILE A 19 -7.74 12.94 6.58
CA ILE A 19 -8.25 12.05 5.53
C ILE A 19 -7.16 11.75 4.52
N VAL A 20 -7.23 10.58 3.89
CA VAL A 20 -6.23 10.12 2.92
C VAL A 20 -6.98 9.66 1.67
N PRO A 21 -7.00 10.44 0.58
CA PRO A 21 -7.54 9.98 -0.69
C PRO A 21 -6.77 8.77 -1.22
N ARG A 22 -7.47 7.86 -1.89
CA ARG A 22 -6.89 6.69 -2.57
C ARG A 22 -6.11 7.15 -3.79
N THR A 23 -4.84 6.74 -3.88
CA THR A 23 -3.91 7.13 -4.94
C THR A 23 -3.11 5.89 -5.39
N PRO A 24 -3.73 5.03 -6.20
CA PRO A 24 -3.13 3.76 -6.65
C PRO A 24 -1.75 3.97 -7.26
N ALA A 25 -0.77 3.16 -6.83
CA ALA A 25 0.62 3.25 -7.31
C ALA A 25 1.26 4.64 -7.18
N GLY A 26 0.69 5.56 -6.39
CA GLY A 26 1.14 6.96 -6.30
C GLY A 26 0.87 7.79 -7.56
N ILE A 27 -0.01 7.32 -8.47
CA ILE A 27 -0.38 8.03 -9.68
C ILE A 27 -1.49 9.04 -9.37
N MET A 28 -1.37 10.24 -9.94
CA MET A 28 -2.38 11.29 -9.83
C MET A 28 -2.57 12.00 -11.18
N THR A 29 -3.79 12.46 -11.44
CA THR A 29 -4.10 13.39 -12.54
C THR A 29 -4.01 14.85 -12.07
N PRO A 30 -3.84 15.81 -13.00
CA PRO A 30 -3.97 17.23 -12.69
C PRO A 30 -5.30 17.56 -11.98
N ASP A 31 -6.43 17.01 -12.46
CA ASP A 31 -7.74 17.24 -11.85
C ASP A 31 -7.82 16.77 -10.38
N GLN A 32 -7.20 15.63 -10.05
CA GLN A 32 -7.11 15.15 -8.67
C GLN A 32 -6.27 16.09 -7.80
N LEU A 33 -5.16 16.59 -8.33
CA LEU A 33 -4.31 17.56 -7.63
C LEU A 33 -5.03 18.90 -7.41
N GLU A 34 -5.77 19.38 -8.42
CA GLU A 34 -6.60 20.57 -8.32
C GLU A 34 -7.72 20.39 -7.29
N SER A 35 -8.38 19.22 -7.27
CA SER A 35 -9.41 18.89 -6.26
C SER A 35 -8.84 18.90 -4.84
N ILE A 36 -7.68 18.26 -4.62
CA ILE A 36 -6.98 18.27 -3.33
C ILE A 36 -6.64 19.71 -2.92
N ALA A 37 -6.12 20.52 -3.84
CA ALA A 37 -5.77 21.91 -3.56
C ALA A 37 -7.01 22.77 -3.28
N HIS A 38 -8.13 22.53 -3.97
CA HIS A 38 -9.41 23.18 -3.74
C HIS A 38 -9.93 22.91 -2.33
N VAL A 39 -10.02 21.62 -1.96
CA VAL A 39 -10.48 21.18 -0.64
C VAL A 39 -9.57 21.73 0.46
N ALA A 40 -8.26 21.67 0.26
CA ALA A 40 -7.30 22.19 1.23
C ALA A 40 -7.51 23.69 1.51
N ARG A 41 -7.76 24.49 0.47
CA ARG A 41 -8.05 25.93 0.63
C ARG A 41 -9.42 26.18 1.24
N ARG A 42 -10.46 25.48 0.76
CA ARG A 42 -11.86 25.70 1.17
C ARG A 42 -12.08 25.42 2.65
N TYR A 43 -11.44 24.37 3.18
CA TYR A 43 -11.57 23.95 4.58
C TYR A 43 -10.37 24.36 5.43
N GLU A 44 -9.54 25.29 4.92
CA GLU A 44 -8.35 25.81 5.61
C GLU A 44 -7.46 24.71 6.21
N VAL A 45 -7.28 23.61 5.46
CA VAL A 45 -6.53 22.44 5.92
C VAL A 45 -5.06 22.86 6.15
N PRO A 46 -4.56 22.80 7.39
CA PRO A 46 -3.26 23.38 7.72
C PRO A 46 -2.10 22.56 7.16
N VAL A 47 -2.29 21.26 6.92
CA VAL A 47 -1.21 20.36 6.50
C VAL A 47 -1.66 19.46 5.35
N LEU A 48 -0.97 19.63 4.22
CA LEU A 48 -0.93 18.66 3.12
C LEU A 48 0.37 17.86 3.21
N LYS A 49 0.28 16.54 3.40
CA LYS A 49 1.44 15.69 3.63
C LYS A 49 1.56 14.56 2.61
N ILE A 50 2.65 14.55 1.84
CA ILE A 50 3.09 13.36 1.11
C ILE A 50 3.61 12.33 2.13
N THR A 51 3.00 11.15 2.13
CA THR A 51 3.29 10.04 3.04
C THR A 51 4.33 9.09 2.44
N SER A 52 4.93 8.24 3.27
CA SER A 52 5.88 7.21 2.80
C SER A 52 5.27 6.13 1.90
N GLY A 53 3.95 6.13 1.71
CA GLY A 53 3.28 5.24 0.76
C GLY A 53 3.03 5.88 -0.61
N GLN A 54 3.67 7.01 -0.91
CA GLN A 54 3.39 7.82 -2.12
C GLN A 54 1.93 8.29 -2.22
N ARG A 55 1.33 8.64 -1.07
CA ARG A 55 -0.04 9.16 -0.98
C ARG A 55 -0.07 10.55 -0.36
N MET A 56 -1.13 11.31 -0.54
CA MET A 56 -1.33 12.60 0.13
C MET A 56 -2.33 12.47 1.29
N ALA A 57 -2.02 13.08 2.43
CA ALA A 57 -2.92 13.22 3.57
C ALA A 57 -3.29 14.69 3.78
N LEU A 58 -4.57 14.94 4.02
CA LEU A 58 -5.11 16.24 4.42
C LEU A 58 -5.34 16.18 5.92
N VAL A 59 -4.60 16.96 6.70
CA VAL A 59 -4.56 16.85 8.16
C VAL A 59 -5.00 18.16 8.81
N GLY A 60 -5.95 18.07 9.74
CA GLY A 60 -6.45 19.22 10.50
C GLY A 60 -7.87 19.65 10.14
N LEU A 61 -8.67 18.78 9.52
CA LEU A 61 -10.08 19.03 9.24
C LEU A 61 -10.90 19.01 10.53
N ALA A 62 -11.85 19.95 10.68
CA ALA A 62 -12.82 19.88 11.76
C ALA A 62 -13.83 18.73 11.51
N GLU A 63 -14.37 18.15 12.58
CA GLU A 63 -15.28 16.99 12.50
C GLU A 63 -16.45 17.21 11.53
N GLN A 64 -17.09 18.38 11.62
CA GLN A 64 -18.24 18.75 10.79
C GLN A 64 -17.90 18.93 9.29
N ASP A 65 -16.63 19.07 8.95
CA ASP A 65 -16.17 19.32 7.60
C ASP A 65 -15.77 18.04 6.86
N VAL A 66 -15.49 16.95 7.58
CA VAL A 66 -14.96 15.69 7.01
C VAL A 66 -15.84 15.16 5.87
N SER A 67 -17.15 15.04 6.10
CA SER A 67 -18.06 14.53 5.06
C SER A 67 -18.10 15.43 3.83
N ARG A 68 -18.16 16.75 4.04
CA ARG A 68 -18.21 17.73 2.93
C ARG A 68 -16.89 17.77 2.16
N ALA A 69 -15.76 17.63 2.85
CA ALA A 69 -14.45 17.53 2.23
C ALA A 69 -14.34 16.28 1.34
N TRP A 70 -14.92 15.15 1.73
CA TRP A 70 -15.00 13.96 0.88
C TRP A 70 -15.87 14.18 -0.37
N ASP A 71 -17.04 14.81 -0.20
CA ASP A 71 -17.95 15.13 -1.32
C ASP A 71 -17.28 16.06 -2.34
N ASP A 72 -16.55 17.08 -1.86
CA ASP A 72 -15.79 18.01 -2.69
C ASP A 72 -14.57 17.34 -3.34
N LEU A 73 -13.88 16.42 -2.64
CA LEU A 73 -12.72 15.70 -3.17
C LEU A 73 -13.09 14.83 -4.38
N ARG A 74 -14.25 14.16 -4.33
CA ARG A 74 -14.70 13.17 -5.33
C ARG A 74 -13.68 12.05 -5.56
N MET A 75 -12.96 11.67 -4.51
CA MET A 75 -11.97 10.59 -4.51
C MET A 75 -12.40 9.51 -3.52
N GLU A 76 -11.95 8.29 -3.77
CA GLU A 76 -12.19 7.17 -2.86
C GLU A 76 -11.32 7.29 -1.60
N VAL A 77 -11.76 6.62 -0.52
CA VAL A 77 -11.02 6.54 0.73
C VAL A 77 -9.81 5.62 0.57
N GLY A 78 -8.62 6.12 0.91
CA GLY A 78 -7.41 5.33 1.01
C GLY A 78 -7.26 4.71 2.40
N GLU A 79 -7.16 3.38 2.47
CA GLU A 79 -7.00 2.66 3.73
C GLU A 79 -5.75 3.10 4.51
N ALA A 80 -5.93 3.50 5.78
CA ALA A 80 -4.85 4.06 6.59
C ALA A 80 -4.79 3.53 8.03
N THR A 81 -5.91 3.00 8.55
CA THR A 81 -6.03 2.53 9.94
C THR A 81 -6.49 1.08 10.05
N GLY A 82 -7.11 0.54 9.00
CA GLY A 82 -7.62 -0.83 8.96
C GLY A 82 -6.55 -1.90 9.13
N LEU A 83 -6.97 -3.09 9.59
CA LEU A 83 -6.13 -4.30 9.55
C LEU A 83 -6.33 -4.95 8.18
N CYS A 84 -5.74 -4.35 7.16
CA CYS A 84 -5.93 -4.73 5.76
C CYS A 84 -4.72 -4.38 4.91
N VAL A 85 -4.74 -4.68 3.62
CA VAL A 85 -3.80 -4.08 2.66
C VAL A 85 -4.10 -2.58 2.54
N HIS A 86 -3.13 -1.74 2.89
CA HIS A 86 -3.28 -0.29 2.89
C HIS A 86 -3.06 0.35 1.53
N TYR A 87 -2.01 -0.09 0.83
CA TYR A 87 -1.61 0.48 -0.44
C TYR A 87 -0.59 -0.42 -1.16
N VAL A 88 -0.47 -0.20 -2.46
CA VAL A 88 0.59 -0.70 -3.30
C VAL A 88 1.38 0.49 -3.84
N GLN A 89 2.68 0.51 -3.56
CA GLN A 89 3.62 1.50 -4.08
C GLN A 89 4.29 0.93 -5.33
N ALA A 90 4.42 1.71 -6.41
CA ALA A 90 5.13 1.25 -7.60
C ALA A 90 6.09 2.31 -8.14
N CYS A 91 7.21 1.86 -8.72
CA CYS A 91 8.04 2.76 -9.51
C CYS A 91 7.49 2.89 -10.94
N PRO A 92 7.96 3.87 -11.74
CA PRO A 92 7.43 4.09 -13.09
C PRO A 92 7.61 2.92 -14.08
N GLY A 93 8.50 1.96 -13.79
CA GLY A 93 8.67 0.76 -14.61
C GLY A 93 8.99 1.05 -16.08
N THR A 94 8.60 0.12 -16.95
CA THR A 94 8.75 0.27 -18.41
C THR A 94 7.87 1.35 -19.04
N ALA A 95 6.89 1.89 -18.29
CA ALA A 95 6.03 2.96 -18.80
C ALA A 95 6.79 4.28 -18.99
N VAL A 96 7.82 4.54 -18.17
CA VAL A 96 8.57 5.82 -18.21
C VAL A 96 10.08 5.65 -18.01
N CYS A 97 10.52 4.70 -17.18
CA CYS A 97 11.92 4.63 -16.75
C CYS A 97 12.78 3.84 -17.75
N ARG A 98 13.89 4.44 -18.19
CA ARG A 98 14.89 3.77 -19.06
C ARG A 98 15.50 2.50 -18.45
N LEU A 99 15.52 2.38 -17.12
CA LEU A 99 16.03 1.21 -16.41
C LEU A 99 14.94 0.15 -16.14
N GLY A 100 13.69 0.44 -16.48
CA GLY A 100 12.57 -0.48 -16.28
C GLY A 100 12.76 -1.75 -17.09
N LEU A 101 12.65 -2.90 -16.44
CA LEU A 101 12.67 -4.21 -17.10
C LEU A 101 11.26 -4.80 -17.24
N ARG A 102 10.35 -4.42 -16.35
CA ARG A 102 8.95 -4.87 -16.31
C ARG A 102 8.00 -3.72 -16.00
N ASP A 103 6.73 -3.90 -16.35
CA ASP A 103 5.64 -2.96 -16.08
C ASP A 103 5.19 -3.02 -14.60
N SER A 104 5.88 -2.26 -13.75
CA SER A 104 5.54 -2.15 -12.33
C SER A 104 4.28 -1.35 -12.05
N LEU A 105 3.92 -0.39 -12.90
CA LEU A 105 2.69 0.37 -12.70
C LEU A 105 1.48 -0.52 -12.94
N GLY A 106 1.43 -1.26 -14.05
CA GLY A 106 0.31 -2.17 -14.30
C GLY A 106 0.18 -3.27 -13.26
N LEU A 107 1.30 -3.88 -12.81
CA LEU A 107 1.24 -4.91 -11.75
C LEU A 107 0.80 -4.27 -10.43
N GLY A 108 1.31 -3.07 -10.13
CA GLY A 108 0.92 -2.33 -8.93
C GLY A 108 -0.58 -2.02 -8.89
N LEU A 109 -1.15 -1.54 -10.00
CA LEU A 109 -2.57 -1.22 -10.12
C LEU A 109 -3.46 -2.47 -10.00
N GLU A 110 -3.06 -3.58 -10.60
CA GLU A 110 -3.80 -4.84 -10.53
C GLU A 110 -3.84 -5.41 -9.11
N LEU A 111 -2.69 -5.49 -8.42
CA LEU A 111 -2.61 -5.89 -7.01
C LEU A 111 -3.44 -4.98 -6.11
N GLU A 112 -3.45 -3.69 -6.41
CA GLU A 112 -4.14 -2.68 -5.63
C GLU A 112 -5.66 -2.82 -5.78
N GLN A 113 -6.15 -3.01 -7.01
CA GLN A 113 -7.55 -3.30 -7.30
C GLN A 113 -8.04 -4.60 -6.63
N LEU A 114 -7.22 -5.64 -6.60
CA LEU A 114 -7.63 -6.96 -6.09
C LEU A 114 -7.55 -7.06 -4.56
N TYR A 115 -6.56 -6.41 -3.93
CA TYR A 115 -6.22 -6.73 -2.54
C TYR A 115 -6.35 -5.57 -1.56
N VAL A 116 -6.43 -4.30 -1.99
CA VAL A 116 -6.65 -3.19 -1.04
C VAL A 116 -7.97 -3.38 -0.28
N GLY A 117 -7.94 -3.14 1.03
CA GLY A 117 -9.11 -3.34 1.88
C GLY A 117 -9.35 -4.80 2.32
N ARG A 118 -8.64 -5.79 1.75
CA ARG A 118 -8.72 -7.19 2.20
C ARG A 118 -8.40 -7.29 3.69
N GLU A 119 -9.32 -7.84 4.49
CA GLU A 119 -9.12 -8.00 5.93
C GLU A 119 -7.99 -8.98 6.23
N LEU A 120 -7.11 -8.59 7.16
CA LEU A 120 -5.90 -9.31 7.51
C LEU A 120 -5.62 -9.19 9.01
N PRO A 121 -4.77 -10.05 9.59
CA PRO A 121 -4.39 -9.97 10.99
C PRO A 121 -3.78 -8.62 11.38
N ALA A 122 -3.03 -7.99 10.46
CA ALA A 122 -2.45 -6.66 10.64
C ALA A 122 -2.33 -5.94 9.29
N LYS A 123 -2.04 -4.63 9.33
CA LYS A 123 -1.82 -3.83 8.12
C LYS A 123 -0.70 -4.40 7.24
N VAL A 124 -0.94 -4.42 5.94
CA VAL A 124 -0.01 -4.90 4.91
C VAL A 124 0.23 -3.82 3.88
N LYS A 125 1.48 -3.69 3.43
CA LYS A 125 1.91 -2.73 2.42
C LYS A 125 2.66 -3.48 1.33
N MET A 126 2.38 -3.16 0.08
CA MET A 126 3.08 -3.76 -1.05
C MET A 126 4.01 -2.76 -1.75
N GLY A 127 5.09 -3.28 -2.34
CA GLY A 127 6.02 -2.51 -3.16
C GLY A 127 6.38 -3.22 -4.45
N VAL A 128 6.23 -2.54 -5.59
CA VAL A 128 6.50 -3.08 -6.91
C VAL A 128 7.59 -2.25 -7.58
N SER A 129 8.72 -2.88 -7.89
CA SER A 129 9.81 -2.23 -8.62
C SER A 129 10.04 -2.95 -9.93
N GLY A 130 9.97 -2.24 -11.06
CA GLY A 130 10.15 -2.83 -12.39
C GLY A 130 11.59 -3.26 -12.71
N CYS A 131 12.55 -3.07 -11.81
CA CYS A 131 13.93 -3.51 -11.95
C CYS A 131 14.63 -3.65 -10.58
N PRO A 132 15.84 -4.24 -10.52
CA PRO A 132 16.57 -4.45 -9.26
C PRO A 132 16.99 -3.19 -8.49
N MET A 133 16.84 -1.98 -9.07
CA MET A 133 17.10 -0.71 -8.36
C MET A 133 16.14 -0.47 -7.19
N CYS A 134 15.03 -1.23 -7.13
CA CYS A 134 14.15 -1.30 -5.97
C CYS A 134 13.52 0.06 -5.54
N CYS A 135 13.24 0.97 -6.48
CA CYS A 135 12.63 2.27 -6.17
C CYS A 135 11.21 2.16 -5.56
N GLY A 136 10.54 1.02 -5.70
CA GLY A 136 9.27 0.70 -5.03
C GLY A 136 9.43 0.14 -3.61
N GLU A 137 10.66 0.13 -3.07
CA GLU A 137 10.98 -0.37 -1.71
C GLU A 137 10.61 -1.85 -1.48
N SER A 138 10.59 -2.67 -2.54
CA SER A 138 10.11 -4.06 -2.53
C SER A 138 10.71 -4.92 -1.40
N TRP A 139 11.99 -4.77 -1.07
CA TRP A 139 12.64 -5.55 0.00
C TRP A 139 12.16 -5.24 1.42
N VAL A 140 11.56 -4.07 1.65
CA VAL A 140 11.16 -3.61 2.99
C VAL A 140 9.65 -3.41 3.11
N ARG A 141 8.90 -4.04 2.21
CA ARG A 141 7.44 -4.11 2.20
C ARG A 141 6.97 -5.48 2.65
N ASP A 142 5.75 -5.53 3.17
CA ASP A 142 5.17 -6.79 3.66
C ASP A 142 5.10 -7.82 2.53
N ILE A 143 4.82 -7.35 1.29
CA ILE A 143 5.00 -8.07 0.02
C ILE A 143 5.74 -7.16 -0.97
N GLY A 144 6.75 -7.70 -1.64
CA GLY A 144 7.58 -6.98 -2.60
C GLY A 144 7.67 -7.72 -3.93
N PHE A 145 7.72 -6.95 -5.02
CA PHE A 145 7.99 -7.47 -6.35
C PHE A 145 9.19 -6.75 -6.98
N LEU A 146 10.12 -7.51 -7.55
CA LEU A 146 11.26 -6.99 -8.32
C LEU A 146 11.22 -7.55 -9.73
N GLY A 147 11.20 -6.68 -10.73
CA GLY A 147 11.28 -7.06 -12.13
C GLY A 147 12.69 -7.49 -12.50
N LYS A 148 12.80 -8.65 -13.16
CA LYS A 148 14.01 -9.17 -13.80
C LYS A 148 13.71 -9.52 -15.25
N LYS A 149 14.78 -9.80 -16.02
CA LYS A 149 14.64 -10.22 -17.42
C LYS A 149 13.79 -11.48 -17.56
N ASN A 150 13.94 -12.44 -16.64
CA ASN A 150 13.25 -13.73 -16.65
C ASN A 150 11.90 -13.76 -15.90
N GLY A 151 11.41 -12.64 -15.37
CA GLY A 151 10.12 -12.58 -14.67
C GLY A 151 10.16 -11.70 -13.43
N TRP A 152 9.21 -11.90 -12.53
CA TRP A 152 9.14 -11.24 -11.23
C TRP A 152 9.77 -12.11 -10.15
N THR A 153 10.49 -11.45 -9.25
CA THR A 153 10.89 -12.00 -7.96
C THR A 153 9.92 -11.48 -6.91
N MET A 154 9.29 -12.38 -6.16
CA MET A 154 8.42 -12.06 -5.02
C MET A 154 9.19 -12.18 -3.70
N ILE A 155 9.08 -11.16 -2.87
CA ILE A 155 9.69 -11.03 -1.55
C ILE A 155 8.57 -10.88 -0.51
N VAL A 156 8.71 -11.48 0.67
CA VAL A 156 7.71 -11.38 1.74
C VAL A 156 8.32 -11.07 3.10
N GLY A 157 7.53 -10.48 3.99
CA GLY A 157 7.92 -10.23 5.38
C GLY A 157 8.91 -9.07 5.56
N GLY A 158 9.06 -8.18 4.58
CA GLY A 158 9.86 -6.96 4.74
C GLY A 158 9.17 -5.95 5.67
N SER A 159 9.96 -5.08 6.30
CA SER A 159 9.45 -4.02 7.18
C SER A 159 10.39 -2.82 7.20
N SER A 160 9.84 -1.63 6.93
CA SER A 160 10.49 -0.33 7.17
C SER A 160 10.02 0.34 8.48
N ALA A 161 9.43 -0.43 9.40
CA ALA A 161 8.93 0.08 10.69
C ALA A 161 10.06 0.23 11.74
N GLY A 162 9.70 0.46 13.00
CA GLY A 162 10.67 0.69 14.09
C GLY A 162 11.71 -0.42 14.30
N ARG A 163 11.44 -1.64 13.83
CA ARG A 163 12.44 -2.69 13.61
C ARG A 163 12.50 -2.97 12.10
N PRO A 164 13.49 -2.43 11.40
CA PRO A 164 13.69 -2.73 9.99
C PRO A 164 13.98 -4.22 9.77
N ARG A 165 13.42 -4.77 8.71
CA ARG A 165 13.65 -6.15 8.27
C ARG A 165 13.69 -6.19 6.75
N ILE A 166 14.73 -6.79 6.20
CA ILE A 166 14.80 -7.17 4.79
C ILE A 166 13.95 -8.43 4.62
N GLY A 167 13.01 -8.41 3.67
CA GLY A 167 12.13 -9.53 3.39
C GLY A 167 12.87 -10.71 2.76
N ASP A 168 12.24 -11.88 2.81
CA ASP A 168 12.79 -13.12 2.29
C ASP A 168 12.30 -13.37 0.87
N LEU A 169 13.16 -13.98 0.06
CA LEU A 169 12.81 -14.46 -1.27
C LEU A 169 11.78 -15.60 -1.15
N LEU A 170 10.58 -15.39 -1.70
CA LEU A 170 9.57 -16.43 -1.80
C LEU A 170 9.73 -17.21 -3.11
N ALA A 171 9.66 -16.52 -4.25
CA ALA A 171 9.73 -17.13 -5.57
C ALA A 171 10.36 -16.20 -6.62
N GLU A 172 10.82 -16.77 -7.72
CA GLU A 172 11.46 -16.05 -8.83
C GLU A 172 10.97 -16.56 -10.18
N GLY A 173 11.13 -15.73 -11.21
CA GLY A 173 10.80 -16.12 -12.59
C GLY A 173 9.29 -16.16 -12.85
N LEU A 174 8.49 -15.51 -12.01
CA LEU A 174 7.04 -15.47 -12.15
C LEU A 174 6.64 -14.59 -13.34
N ASP A 175 5.64 -15.01 -14.11
CA ASP A 175 4.91 -14.10 -14.97
C ASP A 175 3.97 -13.18 -14.14
N ARG A 176 3.17 -12.33 -14.80
CA ARG A 176 2.32 -11.36 -14.09
C ARG A 176 1.20 -12.10 -13.35
N GLU A 177 0.56 -13.05 -14.00
CA GLU A 177 -0.57 -13.81 -13.49
C GLU A 177 -0.15 -14.62 -12.26
N GLN A 178 0.98 -15.33 -12.34
CA GLN A 178 1.58 -16.07 -11.23
C GLN A 178 1.97 -15.14 -10.06
N ALA A 179 2.50 -13.95 -10.35
CA ALA A 179 2.86 -12.99 -9.32
C ALA A 179 1.64 -12.49 -8.53
N VAL A 180 0.53 -12.20 -9.23
CA VAL A 180 -0.74 -11.80 -8.62
C VAL A 180 -1.32 -12.94 -7.80
N GLU A 181 -1.43 -14.14 -8.39
CA GLU A 181 -1.97 -15.32 -7.70
C GLU A 181 -1.18 -15.66 -6.44
N LEU A 182 0.15 -15.68 -6.53
CA LEU A 182 1.01 -15.99 -5.38
C LEU A 182 0.90 -14.93 -4.28
N ALA A 183 0.69 -13.65 -4.62
CA ALA A 183 0.36 -12.61 -3.65
C ALA A 183 -0.92 -12.95 -2.89
N GLY A 184 -1.97 -13.33 -3.62
CA GLY A 184 -3.25 -13.75 -3.05
C GLY A 184 -3.09 -14.94 -2.09
N ARG A 185 -2.42 -16.00 -2.55
CA ARG A 185 -2.16 -17.22 -1.77
C ARG A 185 -1.36 -16.93 -0.50
N PHE A 186 -0.34 -16.08 -0.59
CA PHE A 186 0.41 -15.66 0.59
C PHE A 186 -0.43 -14.86 1.58
N LEU A 187 -1.30 -13.96 1.10
CA LEU A 187 -2.21 -13.21 1.97
C LEU A 187 -3.20 -14.13 2.70
N ASP A 188 -3.75 -15.12 2.01
CA ASP A 188 -4.64 -16.12 2.60
C ASP A 188 -3.92 -16.94 3.67
N TYR A 189 -2.76 -17.50 3.33
CA TYR A 189 -1.94 -18.25 4.27
C TYR A 189 -1.57 -17.42 5.51
N TYR A 190 -1.14 -16.17 5.32
CA TYR A 190 -0.86 -15.27 6.43
C TYR A 190 -2.11 -14.96 7.27
N ALA A 191 -3.27 -14.78 6.64
CA ALA A 191 -4.53 -14.51 7.35
C ALA A 191 -4.96 -15.69 8.23
N GLU A 192 -4.79 -16.92 7.74
CA GLU A 192 -5.13 -18.14 8.46
C GLU A 192 -4.16 -18.46 9.60
N GLN A 193 -2.86 -18.25 9.38
CA GLN A 193 -1.82 -18.72 10.30
C GLN A 193 -1.39 -17.66 11.32
N ALA A 194 -1.50 -16.36 11.02
CA ALA A 194 -0.95 -15.32 11.89
C ALA A 194 -1.96 -14.81 12.94
N PRO A 195 -1.53 -14.67 14.21
CA PRO A 195 -2.35 -14.02 15.24
C PRO A 195 -2.70 -12.56 14.89
N LYS A 196 -3.86 -12.10 15.36
CA LYS A 196 -4.28 -10.70 15.21
C LYS A 196 -3.20 -9.74 15.71
N ARG A 197 -2.96 -8.67 14.94
CA ARG A 197 -1.93 -7.63 15.12
C ARG A 197 -0.48 -8.11 14.99
N HIS A 198 -0.21 -9.33 14.52
CA HIS A 198 1.13 -9.71 14.08
C HIS A 198 1.36 -9.30 12.63
N ARG A 199 2.36 -8.44 12.39
CA ARG A 199 2.80 -8.06 11.03
C ARG A 199 3.49 -9.24 10.33
N THR A 200 3.48 -9.25 9.00
CA THR A 200 4.12 -10.30 8.19
C THR A 200 5.59 -10.49 8.55
N ALA A 201 6.33 -9.42 8.83
CA ALA A 201 7.72 -9.50 9.29
C ALA A 201 7.90 -10.38 10.53
N LYS A 202 7.07 -10.18 11.57
CA LYS A 202 7.12 -10.98 12.80
C LYS A 202 6.61 -12.40 12.59
N PHE A 203 5.63 -12.56 11.70
CA PHE A 203 5.13 -13.87 11.29
C PHE A 203 6.25 -14.68 10.62
N LEU A 204 6.94 -14.11 9.62
CA LEU A 204 8.06 -14.76 8.93
C LEU A 204 9.25 -15.03 9.86
N GLU A 205 9.59 -14.12 10.77
CA GLU A 205 10.66 -14.36 11.78
C GLU A 205 10.39 -15.59 12.66
N LYS A 206 9.12 -15.92 12.92
CA LYS A 206 8.74 -17.04 13.78
C LYS A 206 8.46 -18.32 12.99
N HIS A 207 7.78 -18.19 11.86
CA HIS A 207 7.29 -19.30 11.05
C HIS A 207 8.38 -19.86 10.14
N GLY A 208 9.31 -19.00 9.71
CA GLY A 208 10.38 -19.35 8.78
C GLY A 208 9.91 -19.33 7.32
N ILE A 209 10.77 -18.87 6.42
CA ILE A 209 10.47 -18.79 4.99
C ILE A 209 10.29 -20.17 4.36
N GLU A 210 11.00 -21.20 4.84
CA GLU A 210 10.94 -22.55 4.26
C GLU A 210 9.56 -23.19 4.47
N ALA A 211 8.93 -23.01 5.64
CA ALA A 211 7.56 -23.48 5.87
C ALA A 211 6.53 -22.75 4.98
N VAL A 212 6.76 -21.46 4.71
CA VAL A 212 5.91 -20.69 3.78
C VAL A 212 6.09 -21.19 2.35
N LYS A 213 7.31 -21.49 1.92
CA LYS A 213 7.58 -22.05 0.58
C LYS A 213 6.93 -23.41 0.42
N GLU A 214 7.08 -24.32 1.38
CA GLU A 214 6.46 -25.65 1.36
C GLU A 214 4.94 -25.59 1.24
N ALA A 215 4.30 -24.60 1.86
CA ALA A 215 2.85 -24.41 1.77
C ALA A 215 2.38 -23.78 0.45
N LEU A 216 3.24 -23.02 -0.24
CA LEU A 216 2.84 -22.13 -1.34
C LEU A 216 3.44 -22.48 -2.71
N LEU A 217 4.52 -23.25 -2.80
CA LEU A 217 5.20 -23.59 -4.04
C LEU A 217 5.07 -25.08 -4.36
#